data_AF-A0A9D9LNQ2-F1
#
_entry.id   AF-A0A9D9LNQ2-F1
#
_cell.length_a   1.000
_cell.length_b   1.000
_cell.length_c   1.000
_cell.angle_alpha   90.00
_cell.angle_beta   90.00
_cell.angle_gamma   90.00
#
_symmetry.space_group_name_H-M   'P 1'
#
loop_
_entity.id
_entity.type
_entity.pdbx_description
1 polymer ?
#
loop_
_entity_poly.entity_id
_entity_poly.type
_entity_poly.pdbx_seq_one_letter_code
_entity_poly.pdbx_strand_id
1 'polypeptide(L)'
;MNSFGSIFRVTIWGESHGECVGVSIDGVPAGIALSVEDFAEDLARRASGRRGTTPRREPDQPKIVSGVYEGRTTGAPLTVLFENTNTRSGDYSNLVRQPR
;
A
#
# COMPACT_ATOMS: atom_id res chain seq x y z
N MET A 1 16.72 1.56 3.82
CA MET A 1 16.49 2.40 2.62
C MET A 1 15.09 2.06 2.11
N ASN A 2 14.15 3.00 2.16
CA ASN A 2 12.73 2.79 1.88
C ASN A 2 12.25 3.47 0.58
N SER A 3 13.17 4.07 -0.17
CA SER A 3 12.89 4.75 -1.44
C SER A 3 13.66 4.09 -2.59
N PHE A 4 13.01 4.00 -3.75
CA PHE A 4 13.54 3.42 -4.98
C PHE A 4 13.33 4.40 -6.15
N GLY A 5 14.31 4.50 -7.06
CA GLY A 5 14.22 5.34 -8.26
C GLY A 5 14.77 6.76 -8.11
N SER A 6 14.98 7.43 -9.25
CA SER A 6 15.58 8.77 -9.34
C SER A 6 14.57 9.84 -9.74
N ILE A 7 14.04 9.76 -10.98
CA ILE A 7 13.04 10.66 -11.55
C ILE A 7 11.64 10.20 -11.14
N PHE A 8 11.30 8.95 -11.44
CA PHE A 8 10.14 8.28 -10.89
C PHE A 8 10.56 7.61 -9.60
N ARG A 9 10.18 8.19 -8.46
CA ARG A 9 10.64 7.74 -7.15
C ARG A 9 9.48 7.21 -6.33
N VAL A 10 9.65 6.02 -5.79
CA VAL A 10 8.66 5.35 -4.95
C VAL A 10 9.22 5.27 -3.54
N THR A 11 8.50 5.81 -2.56
CA THR A 11 8.86 5.77 -1.14
C THR A 11 7.77 5.06 -0.37
N ILE A 12 8.14 3.99 0.34
CA ILE A 12 7.22 3.18 1.15
C ILE A 12 7.32 3.61 2.61
N TRP A 13 6.19 3.66 3.31
CA TRP A 13 6.11 4.03 4.71
C TRP A 13 4.99 3.28 5.45
N GLY A 14 5.03 3.34 6.78
CA GLY A 14 4.09 2.66 7.67
C GLY A 14 4.52 1.24 8.06
N GLU A 15 3.96 0.77 9.16
CA GLU A 15 4.23 -0.54 9.75
C GLU A 15 3.00 -1.45 9.64
N SER A 16 3.21 -2.77 9.53
CA SER A 16 2.12 -3.75 9.45
C SER A 16 1.23 -3.83 10.70
N HIS A 17 1.69 -3.26 11.81
CA HIS A 17 0.96 -3.17 13.08
C HIS A 17 0.51 -1.74 13.41
N GLY A 18 0.84 -0.77 12.55
CA GLY A 18 0.33 0.59 12.64
C GLY A 18 -1.11 0.68 12.14
N GLU A 19 -1.64 1.91 12.08
CA GLU A 19 -2.99 2.17 11.57
C GLU A 19 -3.10 1.94 10.06
N CYS A 20 -2.06 2.32 9.32
CA CYS A 20 -2.01 2.20 7.87
C CYS A 20 -0.58 1.98 7.37
N VAL A 21 -0.50 1.47 6.15
CA VAL A 21 0.72 1.47 5.33
C VAL A 21 0.47 2.26 4.06
N GLY A 22 1.52 2.77 3.45
CA GLY A 22 1.34 3.59 2.26
C GLY A 22 2.59 3.75 1.42
N VAL A 23 2.36 4.39 0.28
CA VAL A 23 3.39 4.70 -0.69
C VAL A 23 3.19 6.13 -1.20
N SER A 24 4.29 6.86 -1.29
CA SER A 24 4.35 8.16 -1.94
C SER A 24 5.23 8.05 -3.19
N ILE A 25 4.73 8.56 -4.31
CA ILE A 25 5.31 8.44 -5.64
C ILE A 25 5.54 9.84 -6.21
N ASP A 26 6.80 10.17 -6.45
CA ASP A 26 7.22 11.41 -7.10
C ASP A 26 7.48 11.18 -8.60
N GLY A 27 7.34 12.25 -9.39
CA GLY A 27 7.67 12.23 -10.82
C GLY A 27 6.58 11.61 -11.71
N VAL A 28 5.36 11.46 -11.21
CA VAL A 28 4.19 11.08 -12.02
C VAL A 28 3.82 12.28 -12.92
N PRO A 29 3.78 12.14 -14.25
CA PRO A 29 3.34 13.21 -15.13
C PRO A 29 1.88 13.62 -14.86
N ALA A 30 1.55 14.88 -15.09
CA ALA A 30 0.17 15.37 -14.99
C ALA A 30 -0.70 14.89 -16.17
N GLY A 31 -2.01 14.77 -15.94
CA GLY A 31 -3.01 14.49 -16.96
C GLY A 31 -3.29 13.01 -17.25
N ILE A 32 -2.68 12.09 -16.50
CA ILE A 32 -2.93 10.65 -16.59
C ILE A 32 -4.24 10.36 -15.85
N ALA A 33 -5.20 9.69 -16.50
CA ALA A 33 -6.40 9.22 -15.82
C ALA A 33 -6.03 8.18 -14.76
N LEU A 34 -6.50 8.37 -13.53
CA LEU A 34 -6.22 7.47 -12.43
C LEU A 34 -7.40 7.44 -11.45
N SER A 35 -7.90 6.23 -11.17
CA SER A 35 -8.90 5.98 -10.14
C SER A 35 -8.50 4.78 -9.27
N VAL A 36 -9.29 4.55 -8.21
CA VAL A 36 -9.04 3.45 -7.25
C VAL A 36 -9.25 2.09 -7.93
N GLU A 37 -10.13 2.03 -8.93
CA GLU A 37 -10.48 0.83 -9.68
C GLU A 37 -9.31 0.33 -10.55
N ASP A 38 -8.42 1.22 -10.98
CA ASP A 38 -7.24 0.85 -11.77
C ASP A 38 -6.30 -0.08 -11.00
N PHE A 39 -6.36 -0.08 -9.66
CA PHE A 39 -5.56 -0.95 -8.80
C PHE A 39 -6.18 -2.36 -8.63
N ALA A 40 -7.44 -2.56 -9.00
CA ALA A 40 -8.20 -3.75 -8.64
C ALA A 40 -7.58 -5.04 -9.18
N GLU A 41 -7.09 -5.03 -10.43
CA GLU A 41 -6.49 -6.22 -11.04
C GLU A 41 -5.18 -6.61 -10.33
N ASP A 42 -4.31 -5.64 -10.08
CA ASP A 42 -3.02 -5.87 -9.41
C ASP A 42 -3.21 -6.33 -7.96
N LEU A 43 -4.19 -5.77 -7.24
CA LEU A 43 -4.54 -6.18 -5.89
C LEU A 43 -5.16 -7.58 -5.85
N ALA A 44 -6.03 -7.91 -6.79
CA ALA A 44 -6.57 -9.26 -6.93
C ALA A 44 -5.46 -10.29 -7.23
N ARG A 45 -4.45 -9.89 -8.02
CA ARG A 45 -3.28 -10.72 -8.31
C ARG A 45 -2.40 -10.93 -7.07
N ARG A 46 -2.27 -9.91 -6.22
CA ARG A 46 -1.53 -9.96 -4.94
C ARG A 46 -2.24 -10.77 -3.86
N ALA A 47 -3.57 -10.77 -3.85
CA ALA A 47 -4.38 -11.28 -2.74
C ALA A 47 -3.98 -12.72 -2.32
N SER A 48 -3.83 -12.91 -1.02
CA SER A 48 -3.64 -14.21 -0.38
C SER A 48 -4.92 -15.05 -0.43
N GLY A 49 -4.79 -16.36 -0.31
CA GLY A 49 -5.91 -17.32 -0.30
C GLY A 49 -5.76 -18.46 -1.29
N ARG A 50 -4.63 -18.56 -1.99
CA ARG A 50 -4.25 -19.76 -2.74
C ARG A 50 -3.74 -20.83 -1.77
N ARG A 51 -3.80 -22.10 -2.18
CA ARG A 51 -3.29 -23.22 -1.38
C ARG A 51 -1.81 -22.98 -1.04
N GLY A 52 -1.48 -22.88 0.25
CA GLY A 52 -0.11 -22.59 0.73
C GLY A 52 0.15 -21.14 1.18
N THR A 53 -0.81 -20.22 1.07
CA THR A 53 -0.68 -18.86 1.61
C THR A 53 -1.33 -18.71 2.99
N THR A 54 -1.05 -17.62 3.70
CA THR A 54 -1.71 -17.30 4.97
C THR A 54 -3.23 -17.16 4.79
N PRO A 55 -4.04 -17.50 5.82
CA PRO A 55 -5.49 -17.33 5.78
C PRO A 55 -5.93 -15.87 5.97
N ARG A 56 -5.00 -14.96 6.32
CA ARG A 56 -5.29 -13.55 6.55
C ARG A 56 -5.60 -12.88 5.21
N ARG A 57 -6.84 -12.41 5.07
CA ARG A 57 -7.28 -11.52 4.00
C ARG A 57 -7.45 -10.14 4.59
N GLU A 58 -6.59 -9.22 4.18
CA GLU A 58 -6.89 -7.80 4.35
C GLU A 58 -7.72 -7.36 3.14
N PRO A 59 -8.68 -6.45 3.32
CA PRO A 59 -9.53 -5.99 2.23
C PRO A 59 -8.72 -5.22 1.17
N ASP A 60 -7.47 -4.84 1.48
CA ASP A 60 -6.50 -4.29 0.54
C ASP A 60 -7.07 -3.11 -0.29
N GLN A 61 -7.91 -2.28 0.33
CA GLN A 61 -8.57 -1.17 -0.34
C GLN A 61 -7.62 0.03 -0.45
N PRO A 62 -7.23 0.46 -1.66
CA PRO A 62 -6.38 1.63 -1.82
C PRO A 62 -7.19 2.91 -1.61
N LYS A 63 -6.55 3.90 -0.99
CA LYS A 63 -7.08 5.25 -0.87
C LYS A 63 -6.05 6.24 -1.39
N ILE A 64 -6.40 6.94 -2.47
CA ILE A 64 -5.58 8.02 -3.03
C ILE A 64 -5.81 9.26 -2.16
N VAL A 65 -4.74 9.80 -1.57
CA VAL A 65 -4.82 10.98 -0.68
C VAL A 65 -4.19 12.24 -1.24
N SER A 66 -3.32 12.12 -2.25
CA SER A 66 -2.70 13.26 -2.92
C SER A 66 -2.36 12.94 -4.37
N GLY A 67 -2.08 13.96 -5.18
CA GLY A 67 -1.57 13.80 -6.54
C GLY A 67 -2.62 13.50 -7.62
N VAL A 68 -3.91 13.40 -7.26
CA VAL A 68 -5.04 13.27 -8.18
C VAL A 68 -6.07 14.35 -7.90
N TYR A 69 -6.60 14.97 -8.97
CA TYR A 69 -7.71 15.91 -8.93
C TYR A 69 -8.61 15.64 -10.14
N GLU A 70 -9.92 15.61 -9.94
CA GLU A 70 -10.92 15.31 -10.99
C GLU A 70 -10.60 14.05 -11.82
N GLY A 71 -10.10 12.99 -11.16
CA GLY A 71 -9.78 11.71 -11.81
C GLY A 71 -8.52 11.72 -12.67
N ARG A 72 -7.67 12.75 -12.57
CA ARG A 72 -6.40 12.84 -13.28
C ARG A 72 -5.25 13.21 -12.36
N THR A 73 -4.06 12.71 -12.69
CA THR A 73 -2.82 13.06 -11.97
C THR A 73 -2.51 14.54 -12.14
N THR A 74 -2.02 15.19 -11.08
CA THR A 74 -1.74 16.63 -11.10
C THR A 74 -0.28 16.97 -11.36
N GLY A 75 0.61 15.97 -11.33
CA GLY A 75 2.07 16.18 -11.34
C GLY A 75 2.67 16.38 -9.94
N ALA A 76 1.83 16.60 -8.92
CA ALA A 76 2.25 16.61 -7.53
C ALA A 76 2.50 15.17 -7.03
N PRO A 77 3.21 14.99 -5.90
CA PRO A 77 3.43 13.67 -5.31
C PRO A 77 2.12 12.91 -5.10
N LEU A 78 2.05 11.70 -5.67
CA LEU A 78 0.92 10.80 -5.56
C LEU A 78 1.09 9.93 -4.32
N THR A 79 0.15 10.02 -3.38
CA THR A 79 0.18 9.15 -2.19
C THR A 79 -1.04 8.24 -2.19
N VAL A 80 -0.78 6.96 -2.00
CA VAL A 80 -1.80 5.90 -1.86
C VAL A 80 -1.58 5.21 -0.53
N LEU A 81 -2.64 5.09 0.27
CA LEU A 81 -2.61 4.42 1.56
C LEU A 81 -3.55 3.22 1.59
N PHE A 82 -3.27 2.30 2.50
CA PHE A 82 -4.03 1.11 2.80
C PHE A 82 -4.20 1.00 4.32
N GLU A 83 -5.43 0.82 4.78
CA GLU A 83 -5.75 0.70 6.21
C GLU A 83 -5.52 -0.74 6.70
N ASN A 84 -4.82 -0.89 7.83
CA ASN A 84 -4.58 -2.19 8.43
C ASN A 84 -5.81 -2.59 9.27
N THR A 85 -6.72 -3.40 8.72
CA THR A 85 -7.99 -3.73 9.38
C THR A 85 -7.92 -4.93 10.34
N ASN A 86 -6.79 -5.65 10.39
CA ASN A 86 -6.67 -6.88 11.17
C ASN A 86 -5.42 -6.89 12.08
N THR A 87 -5.20 -5.82 12.84
CA THR A 87 -4.14 -5.76 13.86
C THR A 87 -4.49 -6.62 15.08
N ARG A 88 -4.52 -7.95 14.93
CA ARG A 88 -4.47 -8.87 16.07
C ARG A 88 -3.08 -8.82 16.69
N SER A 89 -2.91 -7.91 17.65
CA SER A 89 -1.70 -7.75 18.47
C SER A 89 -1.32 -9.02 19.26
N GLY A 90 -2.21 -10.00 19.38
CA GLY A 90 -2.01 -11.23 20.16
C GLY A 90 -1.11 -12.30 19.52
N ASP A 91 -1.03 -12.38 18.19
CA ASP A 91 -0.39 -13.51 17.48
C ASP A 91 1.15 -13.52 17.56
N TYR A 92 1.77 -12.44 18.06
CA TYR A 92 3.23 -12.29 18.14
C TYR A 92 3.79 -12.21 19.57
N SER A 93 2.96 -12.35 20.60
CA SER A 93 3.39 -12.30 22.01
C SER A 93 4.50 -13.32 22.34
N ASN A 94 4.48 -14.48 21.67
CA ASN A 94 5.44 -15.57 21.86
C ASN A 94 6.79 -15.34 21.17
N LEU A 95 6.89 -14.40 20.22
CA LEU A 95 8.10 -14.11 19.45
C LEU A 95 8.89 -12.91 20.00
N VAL A 96 8.39 -12.22 21.02
CA VAL A 96 9.04 -11.05 21.62
C VAL A 96 10.39 -11.40 22.27
N ARG A 97 10.56 -12.66 22.72
CA ARG A 97 11.75 -13.11 23.47
C ARG A 97 12.52 -14.26 22.82
N GLN A 98 12.09 -14.74 21.66
CA GLN A 98 12.78 -15.81 20.93
C GLN A 98 13.10 -15.34 19.50
N PRO A 99 14.39 -15.13 19.16
CA PRO A 99 14.78 -14.98 17.78
C PRO A 99 14.47 -16.27 17.02
N ARG A 100 14.00 -16.12 15.77
CA ARG A 100 13.73 -17.24 14.86
C ARG A 100 15.01 -17.79 14.26
#